data_AF-A0A3B0S4A9-F1
#
_entry.id   AF-A0A3B0S4A9-F1
#
_cell.length_a   1.000
_cell.length_b   1.000
_cell.length_c   1.000
_cell.angle_alpha   90.00
_cell.angle_beta   90.00
_cell.angle_gamma   90.00
#
_symmetry.space_group_name_H-M   'P 1'
#
loop_
_entity.id
_entity.type
_entity.pdbx_description
1 polymer ?
#
loop_
_entity_poly.entity_id
_entity_poly.type
_entity_poly.pdbx_seq_one_letter_code
_entity_poly.pdbx_strand_id
1 'polypeptide(L)'
;MPHITLENTADISDSSFLELAIEMKSLGMDPRPFFEIAAQDILSQHGNKAISYVEVMLSQMYAQNNPDGLYLWQELHDILIGQKSNKPHTIH
;
A
#
# COMPACT_ATOMS: atom_id res chain seq x y z
N MET A 1 -43.34 2.11 6.64
CA MET A 1 -42.12 1.98 7.45
C MET A 1 -41.13 1.16 6.62
N PRO A 2 -40.20 1.77 5.86
CA PRO A 2 -39.20 0.99 5.15
C PRO A 2 -38.10 0.56 6.14
N HIS A 3 -37.88 -0.76 6.21
CA HIS A 3 -36.73 -1.35 6.89
C HIS A 3 -35.48 -1.07 6.05
N ILE A 4 -34.57 -0.28 6.59
CA ILE A 4 -33.21 -0.14 6.06
C ILE A 4 -32.42 -1.31 6.63
N THR A 5 -32.22 -2.35 5.82
CA THR A 5 -31.27 -3.42 6.14
C THR A 5 -29.86 -2.88 5.91
N LEU A 6 -29.21 -2.53 7.01
CA LEU A 6 -27.81 -2.13 7.05
C LEU A 6 -26.98 -3.41 7.16
N GLU A 7 -26.77 -4.11 6.04
CA GLU A 7 -25.93 -5.30 6.06
C GLU A 7 -24.87 -5.26 4.95
N ASN A 8 -23.64 -5.45 5.41
CA ASN A 8 -22.47 -5.93 4.68
C ASN A 8 -21.44 -4.89 4.19
N THR A 9 -20.86 -4.11 5.12
CA THR A 9 -19.51 -3.53 4.98
C THR A 9 -18.43 -4.56 5.35
N ALA A 10 -18.48 -5.73 4.72
CA ALA A 10 -17.53 -6.82 4.96
C ALA A 10 -16.99 -7.34 3.63
N ASP A 11 -16.38 -6.45 2.85
CA ASP A 11 -15.27 -6.77 1.92
C ASP A 11 -14.75 -5.46 1.29
N ILE A 12 -14.04 -4.62 2.06
CA ILE A 12 -13.20 -3.59 1.42
C ILE A 12 -11.93 -4.34 1.02
N SER A 13 -12.09 -5.12 -0.05
CA SER A 13 -11.08 -5.99 -0.64
C SER A 13 -9.82 -5.18 -0.93
N ASP A 14 -8.66 -5.67 -0.49
CA ASP A 14 -7.35 -5.13 -0.87
C ASP A 14 -7.18 -5.02 -2.41
N SER A 15 -8.03 -5.71 -3.20
CA SER A 15 -8.11 -5.55 -4.65
C SER A 15 -8.56 -4.15 -5.07
N SER A 16 -9.44 -3.49 -4.31
CA SER A 16 -10.02 -2.18 -4.67
C SER A 16 -8.98 -1.05 -4.69
N PHE A 17 -8.01 -1.07 -3.77
CA PHE A 17 -6.93 -0.07 -3.75
C PHE A 17 -6.00 -0.23 -4.97
N LEU A 18 -5.61 -1.47 -5.25
CA LEU A 18 -4.69 -1.78 -6.33
C LEU A 18 -5.32 -1.58 -7.71
N GLU A 19 -6.57 -1.99 -7.87
CA GLU A 19 -7.37 -1.72 -9.05
C GLU A 19 -7.45 -0.20 -9.32
N LEU A 20 -7.75 0.60 -8.29
CA LEU A 20 -7.76 2.06 -8.42
C LEU A 20 -6.39 2.61 -8.86
N ALA A 21 -5.29 2.14 -8.25
CA ALA A 21 -3.95 2.60 -8.60
C ALA A 21 -3.57 2.24 -10.06
N ILE A 22 -3.99 1.06 -10.53
CA ILE A 22 -3.80 0.62 -11.92
C ILE A 22 -4.65 1.47 -12.86
N GLU A 23 -5.92 1.72 -12.53
CA GLU A 23 -6.82 2.57 -13.31
C GLU A 23 -6.28 4.00 -13.41
N MET A 24 -5.84 4.58 -12.29
CA MET A 24 -5.22 5.91 -12.27
C MET A 24 -4.06 6.00 -13.24
N LYS A 25 -3.14 5.03 -13.19
CA LYS A 25 -2.00 4.95 -14.11
C LYS A 25 -2.45 4.83 -15.56
N SER A 26 -3.48 4.01 -15.83
CA SER A 26 -4.03 3.84 -17.19
C SER A 26 -4.62 5.14 -17.77
N LEU A 27 -5.14 6.01 -16.89
CA LEU A 27 -5.69 7.31 -17.22
C LEU A 27 -4.64 8.43 -17.27
N GLY A 28 -3.34 8.10 -17.07
CA GLY A 28 -2.25 9.08 -17.03
C GLY A 28 -2.17 9.88 -15.73
N MET A 29 -2.86 9.44 -14.68
CA MET A 29 -2.76 10.01 -13.34
C MET A 29 -1.66 9.30 -12.54
N ASP A 30 -1.02 10.03 -11.62
CA ASP A 30 0.01 9.48 -10.75
C ASP A 30 -0.62 8.82 -9.50
N PRO A 31 -0.52 7.48 -9.33
CA PRO A 31 -1.03 6.80 -8.15
C PRO A 31 -0.12 6.96 -6.92
N ARG A 32 1.09 7.52 -7.07
CA ARG A 32 2.09 7.62 -6.00
C ARG A 32 1.57 8.24 -4.69
N PRO A 33 0.75 9.32 -4.69
CA PRO A 33 0.23 9.87 -3.43
C PRO A 33 -0.56 8.86 -2.60
N PHE A 34 -1.26 7.92 -3.24
CA PHE A 34 -1.99 6.85 -2.54
C PHE A 34 -1.04 5.82 -1.93
N PHE A 35 0.01 5.44 -2.66
CA PHE A 35 1.05 4.57 -2.12
C PHE A 35 1.81 5.23 -0.97
N GLU A 36 2.02 6.54 -1.00
CA GLU A 36 2.66 7.27 0.11
C GLU A 36 1.82 7.23 1.39
N ILE A 37 0.48 7.35 1.28
CA ILE A 37 -0.44 7.19 2.41
C ILE A 37 -0.36 5.76 2.95
N ALA A 38 -0.48 4.75 2.08
CA ALA A 38 -0.42 3.34 2.48
C ALA A 38 0.93 2.97 3.12
N ALA A 39 2.05 3.48 2.58
CA ALA A 39 3.37 3.30 3.17
C ALA A 39 3.47 3.94 4.56
N GLN A 40 2.88 5.12 4.75
CA GLN A 40 2.84 5.79 6.05
C GLN A 40 1.99 5.00 7.05
N ASP A 41 0.90 4.37 6.63
CA ASP A 41 0.08 3.51 7.48
C ASP A 41 0.85 2.27 7.90
N ILE A 42 1.56 1.61 6.97
CA ILE A 42 2.44 0.47 7.28
C ILE A 42 3.55 0.88 8.25
N LEU A 43 4.18 2.04 8.03
CA LEU A 43 5.20 2.58 8.91
C LEU A 43 4.65 2.85 10.32
N SER A 44 3.44 3.39 10.41
CA SER A 44 2.78 3.69 11.68
C SER A 44 2.42 2.41 12.46
N GLN A 45 2.03 1.34 11.75
CA GLN A 45 1.66 0.06 12.36
C GLN A 45 2.88 -0.79 12.75
N HIS A 46 3.91 -0.85 11.91
CA HIS A 46 5.05 -1.75 12.09
C HIS A 46 6.33 -1.06 12.56
N GLY A 47 6.37 0.27 12.57
CA GLY A 47 7.52 1.07 13.00
C GLY A 47 8.79 0.70 12.25
N ASN A 48 9.86 0.42 13.00
CA ASN A 48 11.16 0.03 12.44
C ASN A 48 11.14 -1.31 11.67
N LYS A 49 10.07 -2.12 11.80
CA LYS A 49 9.90 -3.39 11.08
C LYS A 49 9.13 -3.24 9.76
N ALA A 50 8.68 -2.03 9.40
CA ALA A 50 7.88 -1.79 8.20
C ALA A 50 8.54 -2.32 6.91
N ILE A 51 9.84 -2.05 6.72
CA ILE A 51 10.58 -2.53 5.54
C ILE A 51 10.61 -4.07 5.52
N SER A 52 11.00 -4.71 6.62
CA SER A 52 11.05 -6.17 6.69
C SER A 52 9.68 -6.83 6.51
N TYR A 53 8.62 -6.18 6.99
CA TYR A 53 7.24 -6.63 6.74
C TYR A 53 6.92 -6.61 5.24
N VAL A 54 7.20 -5.50 4.55
CA VAL A 54 6.97 -5.38 3.11
C VAL A 54 7.83 -6.36 2.29
N GLU A 55 9.09 -6.58 2.68
CA GLU A 55 9.97 -7.57 2.03
C GLU A 55 9.38 -9.00 2.11
N VAL A 56 8.78 -9.35 3.26
CA VAL A 56 8.09 -10.65 3.43
C VAL A 56 6.86 -10.73 2.52
N MET A 57 6.04 -9.68 2.46
CA MET A 57 4.85 -9.66 1.60
C MET A 57 5.22 -9.74 0.12
N LEU A 58 6.26 -9.01 -0.31
CA LEU A 58 6.81 -9.09 -1.67
C LEU A 58 7.26 -10.52 -2.02
N SER A 59 7.98 -11.17 -1.10
CA SER A 59 8.42 -12.56 -1.27
C SER A 59 7.24 -13.53 -1.40
N GLN A 60 6.14 -13.29 -0.67
CA GLN A 60 4.91 -14.07 -0.80
C GLN A 60 4.26 -13.87 -2.17
N MET A 61 4.23 -12.65 -2.71
CA MET A 61 3.67 -12.40 -4.04
C MET A 61 4.47 -13.09 -5.14
N TYR A 62 5.80 -13.15 -5.02
CA TYR A 62 6.65 -13.95 -5.90
C TYR A 62 6.29 -15.44 -5.83
N ALA A 63 6.14 -15.99 -4.62
CA ALA A 63 5.79 -17.40 -4.42
C ALA A 63 4.40 -17.75 -4.97
N GLN A 64 3.47 -16.79 -4.96
CA GLN A 64 2.11 -16.96 -5.46
C GLN A 64 1.96 -16.63 -6.95
N ASN A 65 3.03 -16.18 -7.61
CA ASN A 65 3.00 -15.67 -8.98
C ASN A 65 1.90 -14.60 -9.20
N ASN A 66 1.79 -13.67 -8.24
CA ASN A 66 0.80 -12.59 -8.24
C ASN A 66 1.44 -11.28 -8.75
N PRO A 67 1.33 -10.96 -10.06
CA PRO A 67 1.99 -9.78 -10.64
C PRO A 67 1.42 -8.46 -10.11
N ASP A 68 0.13 -8.39 -9.83
CA ASP A 68 -0.51 -7.17 -9.32
C ASP A 68 -0.04 -6.92 -7.88
N GLY A 69 -0.02 -7.97 -7.06
CA GLY A 69 0.55 -7.90 -5.71
C GLY A 69 2.03 -7.52 -5.73
N LEU A 70 2.81 -8.04 -6.69
CA LEU A 70 4.21 -7.64 -6.85
C LEU A 70 4.35 -6.14 -7.13
N TYR A 71 3.53 -5.59 -8.03
CA TYR A 71 3.51 -4.16 -8.30
C TYR A 71 3.21 -3.34 -7.04
N LEU A 72 2.14 -3.71 -6.30
CA LEU A 72 1.77 -3.05 -5.05
C LEU A 72 2.90 -3.02 -4.03
N TRP A 73 3.43 -4.20 -3.68
CA TRP A 73 4.41 -4.31 -2.61
C TRP A 73 5.78 -3.74 -3.01
N GLN A 74 6.11 -3.70 -4.30
CA GLN A 74 7.32 -3.05 -4.80
C GLN A 74 7.23 -1.52 -4.64
N GLU A 75 6.12 -0.89 -5.03
CA GLU A 75 5.93 0.57 -4.87
C GLU A 75 6.00 0.98 -3.38
N LEU A 76 5.36 0.22 -2.50
CA LEU A 76 5.41 0.45 -1.05
C LEU A 76 6.83 0.31 -0.49
N HIS A 77 7.57 -0.70 -0.93
CA HIS A 77 8.96 -0.91 -0.53
C HIS A 77 9.84 0.27 -0.92
N ASP A 78 9.73 0.72 -2.16
CA ASP A 78 10.57 1.80 -2.71
C ASP A 78 10.30 3.14 -2.00
N ILE A 79 9.04 3.42 -1.65
CA ILE A 79 8.67 4.58 -0.85
C ILE A 79 9.27 4.50 0.55
N LEU A 80 9.14 3.37 1.24
CA LEU A 80 9.67 3.21 2.61
C LEU A 80 11.20 3.32 2.66
N ILE A 81 11.91 2.78 1.67
CA ILE A 81 13.36 2.97 1.55
C ILE A 81 13.70 4.43 1.26
N GLY A 82 12.97 5.08 0.35
CA GLY A 82 13.14 6.49 0.04
C GLY A 82 12.96 7.38 1.27
N GLN A 83 11.94 7.13 2.09
CA GLN A 83 11.68 7.82 3.35
C GLN A 83 12.79 7.59 4.38
N LYS A 84 13.35 6.38 4.47
CA LYS A 84 14.50 6.10 5.35
C LYS A 84 15.72 6.92 4.96
N SER A 85 15.93 7.15 3.66
CA SER A 85 17.02 7.99 3.15
C SER A 85 16.77 9.49 3.35
N ASN A 86 15.50 9.90 3.47
CA ASN A 86 15.09 11.31 3.59
C ASN A 86 14.83 11.77 5.02
N LYS A 87 15.30 11.06 6.05
CA LYS A 87 15.26 11.59 7.43
C LYS A 87 15.89 12.99 7.44
N PRO A 88 15.11 14.06 7.68
CA PRO A 88 15.67 15.38 7.85
C PRO A 88 16.59 15.28 9.07
N HIS A 89 17.81 15.81 8.95
CA HIS A 89 18.62 16.10 10.12
C HIS A 89 17.75 16.92 11.07
N THR A 90 17.42 16.34 12.23
CA THR A 90 16.85 17.09 13.34
C THR A 90 17.90 18.12 13.73
N ILE A 91 17.68 19.38 13.36
CA ILE A 91 18.48 20.50 13.84
C ILE A 91 18.13 20.61 15.33
N HIS A 92 19.09 20.23 16.17
CA HIS A 92 18.98 20.23 17.62
C HIS A 92 19.44 21.57 18.20
#